data_AF-A0A7S2K856-F1
#
_entry.id   AF-A0A7S2K856-F1
#
_cell.length_a   1.000
_cell.length_b   1.000
_cell.length_c   1.000
_cell.angle_alpha   90.00
_cell.angle_beta   90.00
_cell.angle_gamma   90.00
#
_symmetry.space_group_name_H-M   'P 1'
#
loop_
_entity.id
_entity.type
_entity.pdbx_description
1 polymer ?
#
loop_
_entity_poly.entity_id
_entity_poly.type
_entity_poly.pdbx_seq_one_letter_code
_entity_poly.pdbx_strand_id
1 'polypeptide(L)'
;AEKAENILNDMVRNLMEQADGDAILPNTASFNNAMNAWVKTIDDKCGSRAEAIFRKMVELYEGGYKQAKPDISTYNILISAWANSMKGDSFADAERIFQELEHSIDAGLDVEPDNYTFSSLLMALANSGDRDITDAADKLVSRIEALSEKGPYDVKFDTVMYNTLLNVWLRSNQPIASDRATEIVERMEKEYEA
;
A
#
# COMPACT_ATOMS: atom_id res chain seq x y z
N ALA A 1 -10.58 -11.55 10.65
CA ALA A 1 -9.56 -12.01 9.68
C ALA A 1 -9.68 -13.50 9.36
N GLU A 2 -9.43 -14.40 10.30
CA GLU A 2 -9.34 -15.86 10.07
C GLU A 2 -10.54 -16.46 9.33
N LYS A 3 -11.78 -16.06 9.67
CA LYS A 3 -12.98 -16.54 8.95
C LYS A 3 -12.97 -16.18 7.47
N ALA A 4 -12.55 -14.96 7.13
CA ALA A 4 -12.49 -14.51 5.73
C ALA A 4 -11.40 -15.26 4.96
N GLU A 5 -10.25 -15.50 5.61
CA GLU A 5 -9.18 -16.30 5.02
C GLU A 5 -9.58 -17.78 4.83
N ASN A 6 -10.29 -18.37 5.79
CA ASN A 6 -10.77 -19.75 5.66
C ASN A 6 -11.74 -19.90 4.48
N ILE A 7 -12.66 -18.94 4.30
CA ILE A 7 -13.57 -18.91 3.14
C ILE A 7 -12.77 -18.83 1.83
N LEU A 8 -11.75 -17.98 1.78
CA LEU A 8 -10.86 -17.89 0.61
C LEU A 8 -10.12 -19.21 0.37
N ASN A 9 -9.60 -19.86 1.41
CA ASN A 9 -8.92 -21.14 1.31
C ASN A 9 -9.84 -22.25 0.79
N ASP A 10 -11.11 -22.25 1.20
CA ASP A 10 -12.12 -23.17 0.66
C ASP A 10 -12.37 -22.90 -0.84
N MET A 11 -12.47 -21.63 -1.26
CA MET A 11 -12.59 -21.28 -2.69
C MET A 11 -11.36 -21.77 -3.49
N VAL A 12 -10.15 -21.54 -2.97
CA VAL A 12 -8.90 -22.01 -3.60
C VAL A 12 -8.85 -23.53 -3.67
N ARG A 13 -9.31 -24.25 -2.64
CA ARG A 13 -9.41 -25.71 -2.67
C ARG A 13 -10.36 -26.16 -3.78
N ASN A 14 -11.54 -25.55 -3.89
CA ASN A 14 -12.51 -25.88 -4.94
C ASN A 14 -11.91 -25.71 -6.35
N LEU A 15 -11.11 -24.65 -6.54
CA LEU A 15 -10.39 -24.42 -7.80
C LEU A 15 -9.39 -25.56 -8.10
N MET A 16 -8.61 -25.97 -7.10
CA MET A 16 -7.59 -27.01 -7.26
C MET A 16 -8.19 -28.40 -7.50
N GLU A 17 -9.34 -28.68 -6.89
CA GLU A 17 -10.05 -29.97 -6.99
C GLU A 17 -10.88 -30.09 -8.28
N GLN A 18 -10.90 -29.06 -9.14
CA GLN A 18 -11.77 -28.99 -10.32
C GLN A 18 -13.23 -29.28 -9.97
N ALA A 19 -13.70 -28.67 -8.88
CA ALA A 19 -15.07 -28.85 -8.41
C ALA A 19 -16.08 -28.49 -9.53
N ASP A 20 -17.25 -29.13 -9.50
CA ASP A 20 -18.31 -28.99 -10.49
C ASP A 20 -18.67 -27.52 -10.78
N GLY A 21 -19.34 -27.25 -11.91
CA GLY A 21 -19.61 -25.90 -12.43
C GLY A 21 -20.34 -24.91 -11.50
N ASP A 22 -20.89 -25.36 -10.37
CA ASP A 22 -21.54 -24.52 -9.34
C ASP A 22 -20.59 -24.12 -8.20
N ALA A 23 -19.33 -24.54 -8.23
CA ALA A 23 -18.37 -24.23 -7.18
C ALA A 23 -18.01 -22.74 -7.13
N ILE A 24 -17.94 -22.18 -5.93
CA ILE A 24 -17.49 -20.80 -5.72
C ILE A 24 -15.96 -20.77 -5.83
N LEU A 25 -15.47 -20.06 -6.84
CA LEU A 25 -14.05 -19.91 -7.15
C LEU A 25 -13.51 -18.56 -6.68
N PRO A 26 -12.21 -18.46 -6.35
CA PRO A 26 -11.63 -17.23 -5.85
C PRO A 26 -11.44 -16.23 -7.00
N ASN A 27 -11.48 -14.94 -6.70
CA ASN A 27 -11.14 -13.87 -7.63
C ASN A 27 -10.42 -12.73 -6.90
N THR A 28 -9.96 -11.72 -7.63
CA THR A 28 -9.29 -10.53 -7.07
C THR A 28 -10.05 -9.94 -5.89
N ALA A 29 -11.38 -9.83 -5.96
CA ALA A 29 -12.19 -9.30 -4.87
C ALA A 29 -12.19 -10.21 -3.62
N SER A 30 -12.25 -11.54 -3.78
CA SER A 30 -12.19 -12.46 -2.63
C SER A 30 -10.83 -12.42 -1.93
N PHE A 31 -9.74 -12.32 -2.71
CA PHE A 31 -8.39 -12.10 -2.16
C PHE A 31 -8.29 -10.78 -1.41
N ASN A 32 -8.67 -9.67 -2.04
CA ASN A 32 -8.64 -8.33 -1.46
C ASN A 32 -9.48 -8.26 -0.17
N ASN A 33 -10.65 -8.90 -0.14
CA ASN A 33 -11.50 -8.97 1.06
C ASN A 33 -10.84 -9.73 2.22
N ALA A 34 -10.18 -10.86 1.94
CA ALA A 34 -9.47 -11.62 2.97
C ALA A 34 -8.25 -10.86 3.51
N MET A 35 -7.48 -10.20 2.64
CA MET A 35 -6.37 -9.33 3.04
C MET A 35 -6.85 -8.16 3.90
N ASN A 36 -7.90 -7.45 3.45
CA ASN A 36 -8.46 -6.32 4.19
C ASN A 36 -9.02 -6.73 5.57
N ALA A 37 -9.54 -7.97 5.68
CA ALA A 37 -9.96 -8.51 6.97
C ALA A 37 -8.79 -8.69 7.96
N TRP A 38 -7.56 -8.88 7.49
CA TRP A 38 -6.34 -8.87 8.30
C TRP A 38 -5.88 -7.45 8.63
N VAL A 39 -5.91 -6.50 7.69
CA VAL A 39 -5.56 -5.10 7.95
C VAL A 39 -6.32 -4.53 9.14
N LYS A 40 -7.63 -4.82 9.23
CA LYS A 40 -8.51 -4.34 10.32
C LYS A 40 -8.20 -4.91 11.71
N THR A 41 -7.32 -5.91 11.82
CA THR A 41 -6.93 -6.46 13.13
C THR A 41 -5.91 -5.58 13.86
N ILE A 42 -5.12 -4.80 13.11
CA ILE A 42 -4.09 -3.89 13.64
C ILE A 42 -3.23 -4.59 14.71
N ASP A 43 -2.65 -5.73 14.34
CA ASP A 43 -1.75 -6.53 15.18
C ASP A 43 -0.44 -6.84 14.44
N ASP A 44 0.53 -7.46 15.12
CA ASP A 44 1.84 -7.80 14.52
C ASP A 44 1.76 -8.79 13.34
N LYS A 45 0.61 -9.43 13.14
CA LYS A 45 0.40 -10.45 12.11
C LYS A 45 -0.24 -9.86 10.86
N CYS A 46 -0.92 -8.71 10.94
CA CYS A 46 -1.70 -8.16 9.82
C CYS A 46 -0.92 -8.09 8.51
N GLY A 47 0.29 -7.53 8.52
CA GLY A 47 1.19 -7.46 7.36
C GLY A 47 1.57 -8.84 6.83
N SER A 48 2.10 -9.71 7.69
CA SER A 48 2.55 -11.05 7.29
C SER A 48 1.42 -11.95 6.75
N ARG A 49 0.20 -11.82 7.28
CA ARG A 49 -0.96 -12.61 6.85
C ARG A 49 -1.56 -12.07 5.55
N ALA A 50 -1.67 -10.74 5.42
CA ALA A 50 -2.06 -10.12 4.16
C ALA A 50 -1.05 -10.48 3.05
N GLU A 51 0.26 -10.48 3.35
CA GLU A 51 1.28 -10.89 2.38
C GLU A 51 1.17 -12.36 2.00
N ALA A 52 0.95 -13.27 2.96
CA ALA A 52 0.77 -14.69 2.63
C ALA A 52 -0.39 -14.92 1.63
N ILE A 53 -1.49 -14.18 1.80
CA ILE A 53 -2.64 -14.23 0.89
C ILE A 53 -2.26 -13.63 -0.48
N PHE A 54 -1.55 -12.51 -0.51
CA PHE A 54 -1.05 -11.90 -1.74
C PHE A 54 -0.11 -12.82 -2.53
N ARG A 55 0.84 -13.48 -1.85
CA ARG A 55 1.75 -14.45 -2.49
C ARG A 55 0.97 -15.59 -3.13
N LYS A 56 -0.10 -16.07 -2.49
CA LYS A 56 -0.97 -17.09 -3.08
C LYS A 56 -1.73 -16.59 -4.31
N MET A 57 -2.18 -15.35 -4.28
CA MET A 57 -2.84 -14.69 -5.40
C MET A 57 -1.91 -14.58 -6.62
N VAL A 58 -0.66 -14.13 -6.40
CA VAL A 58 0.38 -14.04 -7.44
C VAL A 58 0.70 -15.41 -8.03
N GLU A 59 0.91 -16.43 -7.18
CA GLU A 59 1.18 -17.81 -7.61
C GLU A 59 0.08 -18.34 -8.55
N LEU A 60 -1.20 -18.11 -8.22
CA LEU A 60 -2.32 -18.51 -9.07
C LEU A 60 -2.34 -17.76 -10.39
N TYR A 61 -2.10 -16.45 -10.37
CA TYR A 61 -2.09 -15.62 -11.57
C TYR A 61 -0.97 -16.02 -12.54
N GLU A 62 0.24 -16.23 -12.02
CA GLU A 62 1.40 -16.72 -12.76
C GLU A 62 1.17 -18.15 -13.27
N GLY A 63 0.48 -18.99 -12.50
CA GLY A 63 -0.01 -20.31 -12.90
C GLY A 63 -1.11 -20.29 -13.98
N GLY A 64 -1.54 -19.10 -14.43
CA GLY A 64 -2.47 -18.91 -15.54
C GLY A 64 -3.90 -18.57 -15.13
N TYR A 65 -4.22 -18.52 -13.83
CA TYR A 65 -5.56 -18.21 -13.34
C TYR A 65 -5.80 -16.69 -13.33
N LYS A 66 -6.33 -16.17 -14.45
CA LYS A 66 -6.47 -14.72 -14.70
C LYS A 66 -7.40 -13.99 -13.74
N GLN A 67 -8.34 -14.70 -13.11
CA GLN A 67 -9.27 -14.15 -12.13
C GLN A 67 -8.60 -13.76 -10.82
N ALA A 68 -7.36 -14.22 -10.57
CA ALA A 68 -6.53 -13.81 -9.44
C ALA A 68 -5.50 -12.71 -9.81
N LYS A 69 -5.69 -11.97 -10.91
CA LYS A 69 -4.80 -10.87 -11.30
C LYS A 69 -4.75 -9.79 -10.19
N PRO A 70 -3.57 -9.45 -9.64
CA PRO A 70 -3.43 -8.32 -8.71
C PRO A 70 -3.80 -7.00 -9.37
N ASP A 71 -4.52 -6.16 -8.65
CA ASP A 71 -4.87 -4.80 -9.05
C ASP A 71 -4.27 -3.77 -8.08
N ILE A 72 -4.45 -2.48 -8.37
CA ILE A 72 -3.94 -1.43 -7.49
C ILE A 72 -4.52 -1.52 -6.07
N SER A 73 -5.77 -1.97 -5.92
CA SER A 73 -6.37 -2.18 -4.60
C SER A 73 -5.65 -3.29 -3.83
N THR A 74 -5.21 -4.36 -4.49
CA THR A 74 -4.41 -5.43 -3.89
C THR A 74 -3.12 -4.87 -3.27
N TYR A 75 -2.36 -4.07 -4.02
CA TYR A 75 -1.13 -3.45 -3.53
C TYR A 75 -1.39 -2.44 -2.41
N ASN A 76 -2.39 -1.59 -2.58
CA ASN A 76 -2.79 -0.59 -1.58
C ASN A 76 -3.18 -1.24 -0.24
N ILE A 77 -3.93 -2.34 -0.27
CA ILE A 77 -4.28 -3.10 0.93
C ILE A 77 -3.02 -3.66 1.59
N LEU A 78 -2.07 -4.18 0.82
CA LEU A 78 -0.85 -4.78 1.37
C LEU A 78 0.11 -3.75 1.97
N ILE A 79 0.30 -2.61 1.31
CA ILE A 79 1.09 -1.48 1.83
C ILE A 79 0.45 -0.98 3.14
N SER A 80 -0.88 -0.80 3.15
CA SER A 80 -1.62 -0.41 4.35
C SER A 80 -1.53 -1.47 5.48
N ALA A 81 -1.49 -2.76 5.14
CA ALA A 81 -1.29 -3.83 6.11
C ALA A 81 0.05 -3.67 6.83
N TRP A 82 1.13 -3.42 6.09
CA TRP A 82 2.46 -3.22 6.65
C TRP A 82 2.57 -1.90 7.42
N ALA A 83 1.99 -0.81 6.91
CA ALA A 83 1.92 0.48 7.58
C ALA A 83 1.21 0.44 8.95
N ASN A 84 0.24 -0.47 9.10
CA ASN A 84 -0.50 -0.71 10.34
C ASN A 84 0.10 -1.81 11.22
N SER A 85 1.18 -2.47 10.78
CA SER A 85 1.86 -3.45 11.61
C SER A 85 2.58 -2.72 12.76
N MET A 86 2.37 -3.17 13.99
CA MET A 86 3.02 -2.57 15.17
C MET A 86 4.52 -2.96 15.31
N LYS A 87 5.12 -3.44 14.22
CA LYS A 87 6.55 -3.80 14.15
C LYS A 87 7.40 -2.58 13.84
N GLY A 88 8.62 -2.56 14.39
CA GLY A 88 9.58 -1.46 14.22
C GLY A 88 9.96 -1.16 12.76
N ASP A 89 9.94 -2.16 11.88
CA ASP A 89 10.37 -2.05 10.48
C ASP A 89 9.18 -1.92 9.49
N SER A 90 8.03 -1.43 9.95
CA SER A 90 6.79 -1.31 9.14
C SER A 90 6.98 -0.54 7.83
N PHE A 91 7.84 0.48 7.81
CA PHE A 91 8.17 1.24 6.61
C PHE A 91 8.97 0.42 5.59
N ALA A 92 9.98 -0.33 6.02
CA ALA A 92 10.82 -1.11 5.11
C ALA A 92 10.01 -2.19 4.37
N ASP A 93 9.07 -2.84 5.07
CA ASP A 93 8.15 -3.79 4.45
C ASP A 93 7.17 -3.10 3.48
N ALA A 94 6.60 -1.96 3.87
CA ALA A 94 5.72 -1.19 2.99
C ALA A 94 6.44 -0.70 1.72
N GLU A 95 7.69 -0.22 1.86
CA GLU A 95 8.54 0.22 0.76
C GLU A 95 8.89 -0.94 -0.19
N ARG A 96 9.19 -2.12 0.35
CA ARG A 96 9.44 -3.32 -0.47
C ARG A 96 8.23 -3.69 -1.34
N ILE A 97 7.02 -3.62 -0.78
CA ILE A 97 5.81 -3.90 -1.55
C ILE A 97 5.58 -2.84 -2.64
N PHE A 98 5.90 -1.58 -2.36
CA PHE A 98 5.85 -0.54 -3.38
C PHE A 98 6.87 -0.77 -4.50
N GLN A 99 8.10 -1.18 -4.19
CA GLN A 99 9.09 -1.55 -5.20
C GLN A 99 8.63 -2.73 -6.06
N GLU A 100 7.90 -3.69 -5.48
CA GLU A 100 7.28 -4.80 -6.21
C GLU A 100 6.15 -4.32 -7.15
N LEU A 101 5.36 -3.33 -6.73
CA LEU A 101 4.39 -2.66 -7.61
C LEU A 101 5.10 -2.00 -8.80
N GLU A 102 6.15 -1.21 -8.55
CA GLU A 102 6.93 -0.57 -9.63
C GLU A 102 7.52 -1.58 -10.60
N HIS A 103 8.10 -2.67 -10.09
CA HIS A 103 8.62 -3.73 -10.94
C HIS A 103 7.52 -4.40 -11.77
N SER A 104 6.33 -4.58 -11.20
CA SER A 104 5.19 -5.14 -11.91
C SER A 104 4.72 -4.22 -13.05
N ILE A 105 4.76 -2.90 -12.83
CA ILE A 105 4.44 -1.90 -13.86
C ILE A 105 5.46 -1.96 -15.00
N ASP A 106 6.75 -1.99 -14.67
CA ASP A 106 7.83 -2.13 -15.64
C ASP A 106 7.74 -3.45 -16.43
N ALA A 107 7.23 -4.51 -15.81
CA ALA A 107 6.95 -5.79 -16.44
C ALA A 107 5.66 -5.80 -17.31
N GLY A 108 4.93 -4.68 -17.39
CA GLY A 108 3.75 -4.49 -18.22
C GLY A 108 2.42 -4.82 -17.53
N LEU A 109 2.39 -4.90 -16.19
CA LEU A 109 1.14 -4.98 -15.45
C LEU A 109 0.43 -3.61 -15.53
N ASP A 110 -0.78 -3.62 -16.10
CA ASP A 110 -1.66 -2.45 -16.16
C ASP A 110 -2.25 -2.11 -14.79
N VAL A 111 -1.41 -1.51 -13.94
CA VAL A 111 -1.71 -0.96 -12.62
C VAL A 111 -0.93 0.34 -12.45
N GLU A 112 -1.45 1.27 -11.66
CA GLU A 112 -0.84 2.58 -11.48
C GLU A 112 -0.93 2.99 -10.00
N PRO A 113 0.16 3.49 -9.38
CA PRO A 113 0.11 4.03 -8.03
C PRO A 113 -0.86 5.22 -7.95
N ASP A 114 -1.60 5.32 -6.87
CA ASP A 114 -2.55 6.41 -6.62
C ASP A 114 -2.22 7.15 -5.31
N ASN A 115 -3.00 8.20 -5.02
CA ASN A 115 -2.89 8.96 -3.76
C ASN A 115 -2.94 8.07 -2.51
N TYR A 116 -3.69 6.97 -2.56
CA TYR A 116 -3.81 6.05 -1.43
C TYR A 116 -2.52 5.24 -1.24
N THR A 117 -1.86 4.84 -2.34
CA THR A 117 -0.54 4.19 -2.31
C THR A 117 0.46 5.05 -1.52
N PHE A 118 0.58 6.33 -1.89
CA PHE A 118 1.54 7.25 -1.26
C PHE A 118 1.14 7.64 0.16
N SER A 119 -0.15 7.87 0.42
CA SER A 119 -0.65 8.12 1.78
C SER A 119 -0.31 6.97 2.73
N SER A 120 -0.44 5.72 2.25
CA SER A 120 -0.12 4.53 3.05
C SER A 120 1.39 4.42 3.34
N LEU A 121 2.25 4.74 2.37
CA LEU A 121 3.70 4.78 2.57
C LEU A 121 4.13 5.88 3.56
N LEU A 122 3.57 7.08 3.43
CA LEU A 122 3.82 8.18 4.37
C LEU A 122 3.34 7.83 5.78
N MET A 123 2.23 7.12 5.90
CA MET A 123 1.73 6.64 7.19
C MET A 123 2.66 5.57 7.80
N ALA A 124 3.16 4.63 6.99
CA ALA A 124 4.16 3.65 7.42
C ALA A 124 5.42 4.36 7.94
N LEU A 125 5.87 5.40 7.22
CA LEU A 125 7.02 6.20 7.63
C LEU A 125 6.76 6.98 8.92
N ALA A 126 5.58 7.58 9.08
CA ALA A 126 5.19 8.30 10.30
C ALA A 126 5.15 7.36 11.52
N ASN A 127 4.78 6.10 11.30
CA ASN A 127 4.71 5.06 12.32
C ASN A 127 6.05 4.37 12.57
N SER A 128 7.02 4.50 11.66
CA SER A 128 8.37 4.02 11.89
C SER A 128 8.99 4.80 13.04
N GLY A 129 9.60 4.09 13.99
CA GLY A 129 10.24 4.69 15.17
C GLY A 129 11.60 5.34 14.87
N ASP A 130 11.97 5.44 13.59
CA ASP A 130 13.29 5.86 13.16
C ASP A 130 13.49 7.37 13.27
N ARG A 131 14.72 7.78 13.59
CA ARG A 131 15.09 9.21 13.69
C ARG A 131 15.48 9.82 12.35
N ASP A 132 15.70 9.00 11.33
CA ASP A 132 16.15 9.40 10.00
C ASP A 132 15.03 9.35 8.94
N ILE A 133 13.79 9.54 9.40
CA ILE A 133 12.58 9.52 8.57
C ILE A 133 12.51 10.69 7.57
N THR A 134 13.32 11.75 7.77
CA THR A 134 13.31 12.96 6.94
C THR A 134 13.81 12.71 5.53
N ASP A 135 14.89 11.94 5.37
CA ASP A 135 15.44 11.65 4.04
C ASP A 135 14.48 10.74 3.24
N ALA A 136 13.85 9.78 3.92
CA ALA A 136 12.84 8.92 3.31
C ALA A 136 11.59 9.71 2.92
N ALA A 137 11.17 10.67 3.76
CA ALA A 137 10.04 11.54 3.47
C ALA A 137 10.30 12.41 2.24
N ASP A 138 11.48 13.05 2.18
CA ASP A 138 11.87 13.89 1.04
C ASP A 138 11.93 13.07 -0.27
N LYS A 139 12.45 11.84 -0.22
CA LYS A 139 12.44 10.92 -1.38
C LYS A 139 11.02 10.57 -1.83
N LEU A 140 10.10 10.30 -0.90
CA LEU A 140 8.69 10.04 -1.24
C LEU A 140 8.03 11.26 -1.87
N VAL A 141 8.26 12.46 -1.33
CA VAL A 141 7.75 13.73 -1.89
C VAL A 141 8.24 13.92 -3.32
N SER A 142 9.55 13.83 -3.55
CA SER A 142 10.12 13.98 -4.89
C SER A 142 9.59 12.92 -5.87
N ARG A 143 9.28 11.71 -5.37
CA ARG A 143 8.68 10.65 -6.20
C ARG A 143 7.25 10.97 -6.59
N ILE A 144 6.45 11.48 -5.65
CA ILE A 144 5.08 11.94 -5.92
C ILE A 144 5.12 13.05 -6.98
N GLU A 145 5.95 14.08 -6.79
CA GLU A 145 6.11 15.20 -7.72
C GLU A 145 6.52 14.72 -9.13
N ALA A 146 7.50 13.82 -9.23
CA ALA A 146 7.94 13.27 -10.50
C ALA A 146 6.86 12.46 -11.23
N LEU A 147 5.93 11.84 -10.49
CA LEU A 147 4.79 11.11 -11.06
C LEU A 147 3.66 12.07 -11.47
N SER A 148 3.41 13.12 -10.67
CA SER A 148 2.46 14.19 -11.00
C SER A 148 2.85 14.93 -12.29
N GLU A 149 4.14 15.16 -12.54
CA GLU A 149 4.63 15.82 -13.75
C GLU A 149 4.54 14.95 -15.01
N LYS A 150 4.62 13.62 -14.85
CA LYS A 150 4.75 12.69 -16.00
C LYS A 150 3.46 12.38 -16.74
N GLY A 151 2.30 12.82 -16.27
CA GLY A 151 1.10 12.94 -17.09
C GLY A 151 0.04 11.83 -17.01
N PRO A 152 0.32 10.51 -17.06
CA PRO A 152 -0.77 9.52 -17.00
C PRO A 152 -1.30 9.33 -15.56
N TYR A 153 -0.46 9.62 -14.56
CA TYR A 153 -0.82 9.48 -13.15
C TYR A 153 -1.52 10.74 -12.62
N ASP A 154 -2.81 10.64 -12.26
CA ASP A 154 -3.54 11.69 -11.52
C ASP A 154 -3.20 11.64 -10.02
N VAL A 155 -1.91 11.57 -9.72
CA VAL A 155 -1.42 11.66 -8.34
C VAL A 155 -1.17 13.12 -8.04
N LYS A 156 -1.93 13.66 -7.10
CA LYS A 156 -1.75 15.03 -6.59
C LYS A 156 -1.70 14.99 -5.08
N PHE A 157 -0.87 15.84 -4.48
CA PHE A 157 -0.92 15.99 -3.04
C PHE A 157 -2.35 16.36 -2.60
N ASP A 158 -2.88 15.59 -1.65
CA ASP A 158 -4.16 15.84 -1.03
C ASP A 158 -3.96 16.20 0.44
N THR A 159 -5.05 16.62 1.09
CA THR A 159 -5.02 17.02 2.50
C THR A 159 -4.52 15.90 3.42
N VAL A 160 -4.72 14.63 3.05
CA VAL A 160 -4.27 13.48 3.86
C VAL A 160 -2.76 13.33 3.78
N MET A 161 -2.18 13.41 2.57
CA MET A 161 -0.74 13.35 2.37
C MET A 161 -0.02 14.51 3.08
N TYR A 162 -0.53 15.74 2.94
CA TYR A 162 0.03 16.91 3.62
C TYR A 162 -0.01 16.77 5.15
N ASN A 163 -1.15 16.40 5.73
CA ASN A 163 -1.26 16.19 7.17
C ASN A 163 -0.35 15.07 7.68
N THR A 164 -0.19 14.01 6.89
CA THR A 164 0.66 12.87 7.26
C THR A 164 2.13 13.30 7.25
N LEU A 165 2.56 14.04 6.24
CA LEU A 165 3.94 14.53 6.12
C LEU A 165 4.31 15.53 7.21
N LEU A 166 3.39 16.42 7.59
CA LEU A 166 3.54 17.27 8.78
C LEU A 166 3.78 16.43 10.05
N ASN A 167 3.02 15.36 10.24
CA ASN A 167 3.19 14.46 11.38
C ASN A 167 4.54 13.71 11.33
N VAL A 168 5.00 13.28 10.15
CA VAL A 168 6.34 12.68 9.96
C VAL A 168 7.42 13.65 10.46
N TRP A 169 7.40 14.90 9.99
CA TRP A 169 8.42 15.87 10.37
C TRP A 169 8.36 16.28 11.85
N LEU A 170 7.16 16.48 12.41
CA LEU A 170 7.01 16.74 13.83
C LEU A 170 7.62 15.63 14.71
N ARG A 171 7.54 14.37 14.26
CA ARG A 171 8.11 13.21 14.97
C ARG A 171 9.63 13.09 14.80
N SER A 172 10.20 13.61 13.72
CA SER A 172 11.65 13.55 13.47
C SER A 172 12.49 14.30 14.52
N ASN A 173 11.87 15.21 15.29
CA ASN A 173 12.52 16.05 16.31
C ASN A 173 13.77 16.81 15.79
N GLN A 174 13.81 17.07 14.49
CA GLN A 174 14.86 17.85 13.84
C GLN A 174 14.50 19.35 13.87
N PRO A 175 15.46 20.27 14.09
CA PRO A 175 15.20 21.71 14.05
C PRO A 175 14.58 22.20 12.73
N ILE A 176 14.94 21.53 11.62
CA ILE A 176 14.52 21.84 10.25
C ILE A 176 13.06 21.40 9.98
N ALA A 177 12.48 20.56 10.83
CA ALA A 177 11.11 20.08 10.69
C ALA A 177 10.09 21.22 10.67
N SER A 178 10.33 22.29 11.43
CA SER A 178 9.45 23.46 11.46
C SER A 178 9.46 24.22 10.14
N ASP A 179 10.64 24.44 9.55
CA ASP A 179 10.78 25.17 8.28
C ASP A 179 10.14 24.38 7.13
N ARG A 180 10.36 23.06 7.10
CA ARG A 180 9.74 22.15 6.13
C ARG A 180 8.22 22.08 6.27
N ALA A 181 7.73 22.02 7.51
CA ALA A 181 6.29 22.06 7.79
C ALA A 181 5.66 23.35 7.25
N THR A 182 6.31 24.50 7.43
CA THR A 182 5.85 25.78 6.88
C THR A 182 5.86 25.79 5.35
N GLU A 183 6.94 25.31 4.72
CA GLU A 183 7.06 25.22 3.26
C GLU A 183 5.92 24.40 2.63
N ILE A 184 5.47 23.34 3.31
CA ILE A 184 4.35 22.53 2.84
C ILE A 184 2.99 23.20 3.03
N VAL A 185 2.78 23.87 4.17
CA VAL A 185 1.52 24.59 4.39
C VAL A 185 1.37 25.71 3.35
N GLU A 186 2.43 26.47 3.08
CA GLU A 186 2.44 27.51 2.04
C GLU A 186 2.15 26.94 0.64
N ARG A 187 2.62 25.72 0.37
CA ARG A 187 2.37 25.02 -0.89
C ARG A 187 0.91 24.58 -1.02
N MET A 188 0.36 24.00 0.06
CA MET A 188 -1.05 23.63 0.13
C MET A 188 -1.94 24.86 -0.10
N GLU A 189 -1.63 26.01 0.52
CA GLU A 189 -2.39 27.25 0.34
C GLU A 189 -2.38 27.72 -1.12
N LYS A 190 -1.22 27.71 -1.79
CA LYS A 190 -1.09 28.10 -3.20
C LYS A 190 -1.89 27.19 -4.15
N GLU A 191 -1.94 25.89 -3.88
CA GLU A 191 -2.70 24.94 -4.71
C GLU A 191 -4.22 25.06 -4.51
N TYR A 192 -4.68 25.52 -3.34
CA TYR A 192 -6.11 25.76 -3.06
C TYR A 192 -6.61 27.13 -3.55
N GLU A 193 -5.72 28.09 -3.76
CA GLU A 193 -6.05 29.42 -4.29
C GLU A 193 -6.02 29.52 -5.83
N ALA A 194 -5.48 28.52 -6.52
CA ALA A 194 -5.32 28.47 -7.99
C ALA A 194 -6.48 27.74 -8.70
#